data_AF-A0AAW6PYG5-F1
#
_entry.id   AF-A0AAW6PYG5-F1
#
_cell.length_a   1.000
_cell.length_b   1.000
_cell.length_c   1.000
_cell.angle_alpha   90.00
_cell.angle_beta   90.00
_cell.angle_gamma   90.00
#
_symmetry.space_group_name_H-M   'P 1'
#
loop_
_entity.id
_entity.type
_entity.pdbx_description
1 polymer ?
#
loop_
_entity_poly.entity_id
_entity_poly.type
_entity_poly.pdbx_seq_one_letter_code
_entity_poly.pdbx_strand_id
1 'polypeptide(L)'
;MVQGNALTKINGDGTPIVFSEWQLLPIVGNIKHQKVQRLEYTFQDILDGREETQGVLTHKDSEEFDLFDFLDEDYNTEEEKKMLRKPYTPCANYSSL
;
A
#
# COMPACT_ATOMS: atom_id res chain seq x y z
N MET A 1 15.24 -8.74 -5.96
CA MET A 1 15.23 -7.26 -5.90
C MET A 1 16.44 -6.77 -6.67
N VAL A 2 16.26 -6.14 -7.83
CA VAL A 2 17.34 -5.37 -8.47
C VAL A 2 17.25 -3.95 -7.89
N GLN A 3 18.25 -3.55 -7.11
CA GLN A 3 18.30 -2.20 -6.56
C GLN A 3 18.62 -1.20 -7.67
N GLY A 4 17.93 -0.06 -7.69
CA GLY A 4 18.28 1.07 -8.57
C GLY A 4 19.59 1.74 -8.17
N ASN A 5 20.21 2.47 -9.11
CA ASN A 5 21.46 3.17 -8.89
C ASN A 5 21.19 4.67 -8.67
N ALA A 6 21.35 5.12 -7.43
CA ALA A 6 21.11 6.51 -7.03
C ALA A 6 22.01 7.51 -7.77
N LEU A 7 23.27 7.17 -8.09
CA LEU A 7 24.18 8.07 -8.79
C LEU A 7 23.69 8.38 -10.21
N THR A 8 23.11 7.38 -10.87
CA THR A 8 22.60 7.50 -12.25
C THR A 8 21.11 7.80 -12.30
N LYS A 9 20.42 7.82 -11.14
CA LYS A 9 18.99 8.14 -10.99
C LYS A 9 18.06 7.15 -11.70
N ILE A 10 18.56 5.98 -12.08
CA ILE A 10 17.84 4.95 -12.86
C ILE A 10 17.83 3.60 -12.14
N ASN A 11 16.79 2.82 -12.42
CA ASN A 11 16.59 1.45 -11.97
C ASN A 11 17.33 0.46 -12.87
N GLY A 12 17.28 -0.83 -12.51
CA GLY A 12 17.86 -1.90 -13.31
C GLY A 12 17.30 -2.05 -14.72
N ASP A 13 16.08 -1.56 -14.93
CA ASP A 13 15.40 -1.56 -16.24
C ASP A 13 15.70 -0.29 -17.07
N GLY A 14 16.59 0.58 -16.58
CA GLY A 14 16.92 1.85 -17.23
C GLY A 14 15.86 2.95 -17.10
N THR A 15 14.80 2.70 -16.33
CA THR A 15 13.75 3.69 -16.01
C THR A 15 14.15 4.57 -14.83
N PRO A 16 13.62 5.80 -14.69
CA PRO A 16 13.89 6.64 -13.53
C PRO A 16 13.53 5.95 -12.21
N ILE A 17 14.33 6.16 -11.17
CA ILE A 17 13.97 5.75 -9.80
C ILE A 17 12.75 6.58 -9.37
N VAL A 18 11.68 5.90 -8.97
CA VAL A 18 10.45 6.52 -8.46
C VAL A 18 10.32 6.23 -6.97
N PHE A 19 9.96 7.26 -6.20
CA PHE A 19 9.64 7.20 -4.79
C PHE A 19 8.14 7.38 -4.60
N SER A 20 7.56 6.71 -3.62
CA SER A 20 6.16 6.88 -3.25
C SER A 20 6.04 7.39 -1.83
N GLU A 21 5.23 8.42 -1.66
CA GLU A 21 4.86 8.99 -0.36
C GLU A 21 3.37 8.79 -0.13
N TRP A 22 2.98 8.55 1.13
CA TRP A 22 1.58 8.43 1.54
C TRP A 22 1.24 9.59 2.47
N GLN A 23 0.32 10.44 2.02
CA GLN A 23 -0.18 11.57 2.79
C GLN A 23 -1.55 11.25 3.37
N LEU A 24 -1.72 11.49 4.68
CA LEU A 24 -3.04 11.43 5.31
C LEU A 24 -3.85 12.65 4.89
N LEU A 25 -5.05 12.42 4.36
CA LEU A 25 -5.98 13.51 4.07
C LEU A 25 -6.75 13.91 5.34
N PRO A 26 -7.11 15.19 5.50
CA PRO A 26 -7.92 15.63 6.63
C PRO A 26 -9.25 14.86 6.69
N ILE A 27 -9.68 14.51 7.91
CA ILE A 27 -11.01 13.95 8.12
C ILE A 27 -12.01 15.10 8.04
N VAL A 28 -12.89 15.07 7.02
CA VAL A 28 -13.91 16.10 6.82
C VAL A 28 -15.29 15.49 7.09
N GLY A 29 -16.07 16.11 7.98
CA GLY A 29 -17.43 15.65 8.31
C GLY A 29 -17.46 14.38 9.17
N ASN A 30 -18.50 13.56 8.99
CA ASN A 30 -18.73 12.32 9.76
C ASN A 30 -18.12 11.07 9.12
N ILE A 31 -17.00 11.21 8.41
CA ILE A 31 -16.33 10.08 7.74
C ILE A 31 -15.68 9.20 8.82
N LYS A 32 -16.01 7.89 8.82
CA LYS A 32 -15.51 6.92 9.81
C LYS A 32 -14.13 6.33 9.50
N HIS A 33 -13.58 6.63 8.32
CA HIS A 33 -12.33 6.03 7.82
C HIS A 33 -11.32 7.11 7.44
N GLN A 34 -10.06 6.88 7.80
CA GLN A 34 -8.94 7.75 7.43
C GLN A 34 -8.65 7.61 5.93
N LYS A 35 -8.72 8.71 5.18
CA LYS A 35 -8.33 8.73 3.78
C LYS A 35 -6.84 8.99 3.63
N VAL A 36 -6.23 8.37 2.62
CA VAL A 36 -4.82 8.56 2.27
C VAL A 36 -4.70 8.90 0.80
N GLN A 37 -3.73 9.72 0.45
CA GLN A 37 -3.35 10.03 -0.93
C GLN A 37 -1.92 9.52 -1.15
N ARG A 38 -1.71 8.78 -2.22
CA ARG A 38 -0.37 8.40 -2.67
C ARG A 38 0.16 9.47 -3.63
N LEU A 39 1.42 9.84 -3.45
CA LEU A 39 2.16 10.75 -4.30
C LEU A 39 3.38 10.01 -4.85
N GLU A 40 3.77 10.28 -6.08
CA GLU A 40 4.95 9.69 -6.72
C GLU A 40 5.89 10.79 -7.23
N TYR A 41 7.19 10.57 -7.05
CA TYR A 41 8.25 11.48 -7.48
C TYR A 41 9.39 10.71 -8.10
N THR A 42 9.98 11.22 -9.19
CA THR A 42 11.26 10.69 -9.63
C THR A 42 12.39 11.20 -8.74
N PHE A 43 13.53 10.50 -8.72
CA PHE A 43 14.69 10.99 -7.99
C PHE A 43 15.17 12.36 -8.47
N GLN A 44 14.96 12.68 -9.75
CA GLN A 44 15.27 14.01 -10.29
C GLN A 44 14.34 15.08 -9.72
N ASP A 45 13.04 14.81 -9.58
CA ASP A 45 12.08 15.77 -9.03
C ASP A 45 12.42 16.15 -7.58
N ILE A 46 12.89 15.19 -6.79
CA ILE A 46 13.36 15.40 -5.42
C ILE A 46 14.59 16.33 -5.40
N LEU A 47 15.55 16.10 -6.31
CA LEU A 47 16.76 16.94 -6.41
C LEU A 47 16.44 18.36 -6.89
N ASP A 48 15.47 18.51 -7.78
CA ASP A 48 15.03 19.79 -8.32
C ASP A 48 14.18 20.60 -7.33
N GLY A 49 13.80 20.00 -6.19
CA GLY A 49 12.94 20.64 -5.19
C GLY A 49 11.53 20.92 -5.72
N ARG A 50 11.04 20.08 -6.64
CA ARG A 50 9.69 20.25 -7.19
C ARG A 50 8.65 19.83 -6.15
N GLU A 51 8.04 20.82 -5.51
CA GLU A 51 6.83 20.66 -4.69
C GLU A 51 5.58 20.57 -5.58
N GLU A 52 5.57 19.72 -6.63
CA GLU A 52 4.36 19.60 -7.45
C GLU A 52 3.22 19.14 -6.54
N THR A 53 2.33 20.09 -6.25
CA THR A 53 1.29 20.09 -5.21
C THR A 53 0.28 18.94 -5.33
N GLN A 54 0.42 18.11 -6.34
CA GLN A 54 -0.31 16.89 -6.62
C GLN A 54 0.63 15.99 -7.42
N GLY A 55 1.55 15.29 -6.75
CA GLY A 55 2.45 14.32 -7.39
C GLY A 55 1.72 13.54 -8.48
N VAL A 56 2.23 13.63 -9.72
CA VAL A 56 1.60 12.99 -10.87
C VAL A 56 1.89 11.50 -10.77
N LEU A 57 0.85 10.67 -10.64
CA LEU A 57 1.02 9.22 -10.75
C LEU A 57 1.67 8.93 -12.11
N THR A 58 2.85 8.32 -12.06
CA THR A 58 3.61 7.98 -13.28
C THR A 58 2.87 6.96 -14.14
N HIS A 59 1.91 6.26 -13.53
CA HIS A 59 0.96 5.37 -14.17
C HIS A 59 -0.45 5.96 -14.06
N LYS A 60 -0.95 6.49 -15.18
CA LYS A 60 -2.28 7.13 -15.28
C LYS A 60 -3.44 6.14 -15.20
N ASP A 61 -3.15 4.86 -15.44
CA ASP A 61 -4.10 3.76 -15.46
C ASP A 61 -3.81 2.80 -14.29
N SER A 62 -4.03 3.26 -13.05
CA SER A 62 -4.12 2.35 -11.92
C SER A 62 -5.57 1.90 -11.79
N GLU A 63 -5.88 0.69 -12.23
CA GLU A 63 -7.15 0.04 -11.85
C GLU A 63 -7.08 -0.26 -10.34
N GLU A 64 -8.02 0.32 -9.59
CA GLU A 64 -8.20 -0.02 -8.18
C GLU A 64 -8.74 -1.45 -8.12
N PHE A 65 -7.91 -2.37 -7.61
CA PHE A 65 -8.34 -3.72 -7.30
C PHE A 65 -8.73 -3.76 -5.82
N ASP A 66 -10.01 -3.98 -5.53
CA ASP A 66 -10.41 -4.31 -4.17
C ASP A 66 -10.10 -5.79 -3.92
N LEU A 67 -9.12 -6.01 -3.04
CA LEU A 67 -8.67 -7.33 -2.65
C LEU A 67 -9.76 -8.15 -1.94
N PHE A 68 -10.86 -7.51 -1.53
CA PHE A 68 -11.95 -8.10 -0.77
C PHE A 68 -13.30 -8.04 -1.49
N ASP A 69 -13.33 -7.74 -2.80
CA ASP A 69 -14.56 -7.77 -3.61
C ASP A 69 -15.34 -9.09 -3.46
N PHE A 70 -14.61 -10.20 -3.23
CA PHE A 70 -15.21 -11.53 -3.03
C PHE A 70 -15.89 -11.71 -1.67
N LEU A 71 -15.59 -10.86 -0.68
CA LEU A 71 -16.24 -10.93 0.63
C LEU A 71 -17.64 -10.32 0.56
N ASP A 72 -17.86 -9.28 -0.24
CA ASP A 72 -19.09 -8.51 -0.20
C ASP A 72 -20.35 -9.28 -0.64
N GLU A 73 -20.23 -10.34 -1.44
CA GLU A 73 -21.37 -11.17 -1.86
C GLU A 73 -21.76 -12.24 -0.82
N ASP A 74 -20.82 -12.71 0.00
CA ASP A 74 -21.01 -13.84 0.94
C ASP A 74 -20.77 -13.47 2.43
N TYR A 75 -20.48 -12.20 2.74
CA TYR A 75 -20.14 -11.76 4.10
C TYR A 75 -21.35 -11.77 5.06
N ASN A 76 -21.55 -12.89 5.75
CA ASN A 76 -22.50 -13.00 6.85
C ASN A 76 -21.83 -12.67 8.20
N THR A 77 -22.03 -11.44 8.68
CA THR A 77 -21.49 -10.93 9.96
C THR A 77 -21.85 -11.81 11.18
N GLU A 78 -22.93 -12.59 11.12
CA GLU A 78 -23.35 -13.46 12.21
C GLU A 78 -22.57 -14.79 12.28
N GLU A 79 -22.04 -15.28 11.16
CA GLU A 79 -21.22 -16.51 11.15
C GLU A 79 -19.80 -16.26 11.67
N GLU A 80 -19.24 -15.08 11.39
CA GLU A 80 -17.88 -14.70 11.82
C GLU A 80 -17.76 -14.56 13.35
N LYS A 81 -18.78 -13.98 14.00
CA LYS A 81 -18.87 -13.91 15.48
C LYS A 81 -18.82 -15.30 16.13
N LYS A 82 -19.29 -16.32 15.43
CA LYS A 82 -19.29 -17.72 15.88
C LYS A 82 -17.90 -18.37 15.72
N MET A 83 -17.15 -17.97 14.70
CA MET A 83 -15.77 -18.42 14.43
C MET A 83 -14.72 -17.79 15.37
N LEU A 84 -14.98 -16.59 15.90
CA LEU A 84 -14.05 -15.84 16.76
C LEU A 84 -13.77 -16.48 18.14
N ARG A 85 -14.50 -17.54 18.53
CA ARG A 85 -14.33 -18.25 19.80
C ARG A 85 -13.53 -19.55 19.67
N LYS A 86 -12.49 -19.58 18.85
CA LYS A 86 -11.48 -20.66 18.92
C LYS A 86 -10.26 -20.13 19.65
N PRO A 87 -9.94 -20.66 20.86
CA PRO A 87 -8.72 -20.25 21.54
C PRO A 87 -7.50 -20.62 20.68
N TYR A 88 -6.52 -19.73 20.65
CA TYR A 88 -5.24 -19.98 20.00
C TYR A 88 -4.58 -21.22 20.62
N THR A 89 -4.34 -22.25 19.80
CA THR A 89 -3.48 -23.39 20.16
C THR A 89 -2.07 -23.11 19.65
N PRO A 90 -1.07 -22.93 20.55
CA PRO A 90 0.32 -22.84 20.14
C PRO A 90 0.73 -24.13 19.41
N CYS A 91 1.45 -24.00 18.30
CA CYS A 91 2.09 -25.15 17.66
C CYS A 91 3.09 -25.78 18.64
N ALA A 92 2.96 -27.07 18.93
CA ALA A 92 3.97 -27.78 19.70
C ALA A 92 5.26 -27.84 18.88
N ASN A 93 6.33 -27.24 19.40
CA ASN A 93 7.67 -27.42 18.86
C ASN A 93 8.04 -28.89 18.99
N TYR A 94 8.07 -29.62 17.87
CA TYR A 94 8.69 -30.93 17.84
C TYR A 94 10.21 -30.74 17.92
N SER A 95 10.77 -30.83 19.14
CA SER A 95 12.20 -31.11 19.29
C SER A 95 12.41 -32.58 18.98
N SER A 96 13.02 -32.86 17.83
CA SER A 96 13.56 -34.18 17.49
C SER A 96 14.64 -34.57 18.49
N LEU A 97 14.48 -35.72 19.14
CA LEU A 97 15.55 -36.51 19.73
C LEU A 97 15.74 -37.77 18.90
#